data_AF-Q071L2-F1
#
_entry.id   AF-Q071L2-F1
#
_cell.length_a   1.000
_cell.length_b   1.000
_cell.length_c   1.000
_cell.angle_alpha   90.00
_cell.angle_beta   90.00
_cell.angle_gamma   90.00
#
_symmetry.space_group_name_H-M   'P 1'
#
loop_
_entity.id
_entity.type
_entity.pdbx_description
1 polymer ?
#
loop_
_entity_poly.entity_id
_entity_poly.type
_entity_poly.pdbx_seq_one_letter_code
_entity_poly.pdbx_strand_id
1 'polypeptide(L)'
;VMASSDFDTHGANTRSWELFVANCPAAANPELSCKVRKTCGEMSLHSSKVLRDLAMATRTMTVPSPVNITMATAVKAAESLRSELAENTALLQVMHVAVTATLLADLVDRVKEIAECVDVLARLAHFKNPEDTKNVVVST
;
A
#
# COMPACT_ATOMS: atom_id res chain seq x y z
N VAL A 1 -8.98 -26.06 1.54
CA VAL A 1 -9.70 -25.78 0.27
C VAL A 1 -10.26 -24.37 0.38
N MET A 2 -9.50 -23.37 -0.04
CA MET A 2 -10.01 -22.00 -0.21
C MET A 2 -10.36 -21.87 -1.69
N ALA A 3 -11.66 -21.84 -1.98
CA ALA A 3 -12.19 -21.43 -3.26
C ALA A 3 -12.87 -20.07 -3.06
N SER A 4 -12.67 -19.24 -4.07
CA SER A 4 -13.09 -17.85 -4.26
C SER A 4 -14.51 -17.51 -3.83
N SER A 5 -14.71 -16.24 -3.48
CA SER A 5 -15.90 -15.49 -3.88
C SER A 5 -15.63 -13.98 -3.84
N ASP A 6 -15.57 -13.41 -5.04
CA ASP A 6 -16.11 -12.11 -5.44
C ASP A 6 -15.69 -10.85 -4.67
N PHE A 7 -14.67 -10.18 -5.20
CA PHE A 7 -14.35 -8.79 -4.89
C PHE A 7 -14.87 -7.88 -6.00
N ASP A 8 -16.19 -7.77 -6.12
CA ASP A 8 -16.83 -6.69 -6.85
C ASP A 8 -18.13 -6.29 -6.13
N THR A 9 -18.07 -5.23 -5.33
CA THR A 9 -19.25 -4.44 -4.95
C THR A 9 -18.85 -2.99 -4.75
N HIS A 10 -19.15 -2.24 -5.81
CA HIS A 10 -19.39 -0.82 -5.84
C HIS A 10 -20.16 -0.34 -4.57
N GLY A 11 -19.63 0.66 -3.87
CA GLY A 11 -20.44 1.58 -3.05
C GLY A 11 -20.62 1.34 -1.55
N ALA A 12 -20.21 0.20 -0.96
CA ALA A 12 -20.52 -0.10 0.45
C ALA A 12 -19.36 0.04 1.46
N ASN A 13 -18.10 0.15 1.00
CA ASN A 13 -16.94 0.02 1.89
C ASN A 13 -16.51 1.33 2.60
N THR A 14 -16.89 2.51 2.10
CA THR A 14 -16.40 3.78 2.66
C THR A 14 -16.83 4.02 4.11
N ARG A 15 -18.02 3.57 4.51
CA ARG A 15 -18.51 3.72 5.90
C ARG A 15 -17.85 2.79 6.91
N SER A 16 -17.30 1.65 6.46
CA SER A 16 -16.67 0.68 7.36
C SER A 16 -15.30 1.17 7.84
N TRP A 17 -14.55 1.85 6.97
CA TRP A 17 -13.29 2.50 7.35
C TRP A 17 -13.51 3.72 8.25
N GLU A 18 -14.60 4.48 8.05
CA GLU A 18 -14.94 5.60 8.94
C GLU A 18 -15.26 5.13 10.37
N LEU A 19 -15.92 3.98 10.53
CA LEU A 19 -16.15 3.37 11.85
C LEU A 19 -14.86 2.82 12.47
N PHE A 20 -13.95 2.28 11.66
CA PHE A 20 -12.62 1.90 12.12
C PHE A 20 -11.79 3.13 12.53
N VAL A 21 -12.04 4.32 11.96
CA VAL A 21 -11.43 5.59 12.37
C VAL A 21 -12.11 6.19 13.62
N ALA A 22 -13.43 6.05 13.75
CA ALA A 22 -14.24 6.69 14.78
C ALA A 22 -14.14 6.06 16.19
N ASN A 23 -13.63 4.83 16.32
CA ASN A 23 -13.39 4.26 17.65
C ASN A 23 -12.02 4.69 18.17
N CYS A 24 -11.90 5.89 18.72
CA CYS A 24 -10.75 6.30 19.52
C CYS A 24 -10.89 5.69 20.93
N PRO A 25 -10.25 4.54 21.26
CA PRO A 25 -10.17 4.16 22.65
C PRO A 25 -9.41 5.25 23.40
N ALA A 26 -9.79 5.48 24.66
CA ALA A 26 -9.14 6.41 25.56
C ALA A 26 -7.68 5.99 25.81
N ALA A 27 -6.79 6.32 24.87
CA ALA A 27 -5.35 6.28 25.04
C ALA A 27 -4.89 7.61 25.64
N ALA A 28 -3.78 7.60 26.37
CA ALA A 28 -3.18 8.76 27.04
C ALA A 28 -2.91 9.97 26.12
N ASN A 29 -3.02 9.82 24.79
CA ASN A 29 -3.04 10.91 23.81
C ASN A 29 -3.93 10.52 22.58
N PRO A 30 -5.18 11.01 22.51
CA PRO A 30 -6.11 10.64 21.42
C PRO A 30 -5.71 11.21 20.06
N GLU A 31 -5.10 12.40 20.01
CA GLU A 31 -4.67 13.06 18.78
C GLU A 31 -3.56 12.27 18.08
N LEU A 32 -2.57 11.81 18.85
CA LEU A 32 -1.48 10.98 18.34
C LEU A 32 -1.99 9.63 17.82
N SER A 33 -2.93 9.00 18.54
CA SER A 33 -3.54 7.73 18.10
C SER A 33 -4.33 7.88 16.78
N CYS A 34 -4.99 9.02 16.59
CA CYS A 34 -5.70 9.37 15.37
C CYS A 34 -4.72 9.56 14.20
N LYS A 35 -3.64 10.30 14.44
CA LYS A 35 -2.56 10.51 13.47
C LYS A 35 -1.94 9.19 13.00
N VAL A 36 -1.54 8.32 13.94
CA VAL A 36 -0.98 7.00 13.63
C VAL A 36 -1.95 6.17 12.78
N ARG A 37 -3.23 6.14 13.17
CA ARG A 37 -4.26 5.39 12.43
C ARG A 37 -4.44 5.92 11.00
N LYS A 38 -4.45 7.24 10.83
CA LYS A 38 -4.52 7.87 9.51
C LYS A 38 -3.33 7.46 8.64
N THR A 39 -2.11 7.57 9.18
CA THR A 39 -0.89 7.19 8.45
C THR A 39 -0.89 5.70 8.08
N CYS A 40 -1.29 4.82 9.00
CA CYS A 40 -1.49 3.40 8.73
C CYS A 40 -2.50 3.14 7.60
N GLY A 41 -3.59 3.90 7.56
CA GLY A 41 -4.59 3.83 6.49
C GLY A 41 -4.03 4.24 5.12
N GLU A 42 -3.28 5.34 5.07
CA GLU A 42 -2.62 5.82 3.85
C GLU A 42 -1.60 4.79 3.34
N MET A 43 -0.74 4.25 4.21
CA MET A 43 0.22 3.21 3.85
C MET A 43 -0.45 1.95 3.30
N SER A 44 -1.53 1.51 3.93
CA SER A 44 -2.30 0.33 3.47
C SER A 44 -2.91 0.56 2.09
N LEU A 45 -3.51 1.73 1.88
CA LEU A 45 -4.11 2.11 0.60
C LEU A 45 -3.05 2.16 -0.51
N HIS A 46 -1.94 2.85 -0.27
CA HIS A 46 -0.87 2.98 -1.26
C HIS A 46 -0.22 1.63 -1.55
N SER A 47 0.07 0.82 -0.53
CA SER A 47 0.67 -0.51 -0.69
C SER A 47 -0.23 -1.45 -1.49
N SER A 48 -1.54 -1.48 -1.18
CA SER A 48 -2.49 -2.34 -1.91
C SER A 48 -2.66 -1.91 -3.36
N LYS A 49 -2.61 -0.60 -3.64
CA LYS A 49 -2.63 -0.07 -5.01
C LYS A 49 -1.37 -0.49 -5.78
N VAL A 50 -0.18 -0.29 -5.19
CA VAL A 50 1.09 -0.73 -5.78
C VAL A 50 1.09 -2.23 -6.08
N LEU A 51 0.73 -3.07 -5.10
CA LEU A 51 0.68 -4.51 -5.30
C LEU A 51 -0.30 -4.93 -6.40
N ARG A 52 -1.46 -4.27 -6.49
CA ARG A 52 -2.43 -4.52 -7.57
C ARG A 52 -1.85 -4.17 -8.93
N ASP A 53 -1.19 -3.02 -9.05
CA ASP A 53 -0.57 -2.57 -10.30
C ASP A 53 0.56 -3.51 -10.74
N LEU A 54 1.41 -3.96 -9.80
CA LEU A 54 2.48 -4.92 -10.05
C LEU A 54 1.94 -6.31 -10.47
N ALA A 55 0.90 -6.79 -9.79
CA ALA A 55 0.25 -8.05 -10.14
C ALA A 55 -0.36 -7.99 -11.54
N MET A 56 -0.98 -6.85 -11.89
CA MET A 56 -1.55 -6.63 -13.21
C MET A 56 -0.45 -6.63 -14.29
N ALA A 57 0.60 -5.84 -14.09
CA ALA A 57 1.76 -5.75 -14.98
C ALA A 57 2.43 -7.11 -15.23
N THR A 58 2.62 -7.90 -14.18
CA THR A 58 3.20 -9.25 -14.27
C THR A 58 2.29 -10.19 -15.07
N ARG A 59 0.96 -10.13 -14.84
CA ARG A 59 -0.01 -10.99 -15.54
C ARG A 59 -0.14 -10.64 -17.02
N THR A 60 -0.08 -9.36 -17.37
CA THR A 60 -0.16 -8.89 -18.76
C THR A 60 1.20 -8.87 -19.46
N MET A 61 2.29 -9.18 -18.74
CA MET A 61 3.67 -9.05 -19.20
C MET A 61 3.95 -7.67 -19.80
N THR A 62 3.38 -6.64 -19.18
CA THR A 62 3.56 -5.24 -19.58
C THR A 62 4.42 -4.52 -18.57
N VAL A 63 5.26 -3.60 -19.03
CA VAL A 63 6.10 -2.79 -18.14
C VAL A 63 5.20 -2.08 -17.12
N PRO A 64 5.45 -2.24 -15.80
CA PRO A 64 4.67 -1.52 -14.80
C PRO A 64 4.83 -0.01 -15.03
N SER A 65 3.70 0.70 -15.15
CA SER A 65 3.64 2.18 -15.16
C SER A 65 4.40 2.76 -13.96
N PRO A 66 4.85 4.03 -13.93
CA PRO A 66 5.63 4.59 -12.83
C PRO A 66 4.91 4.49 -11.45
N VAL A 67 5.04 3.33 -10.81
CA VAL A 67 4.61 3.00 -9.44
C VAL A 67 5.37 3.88 -8.43
N ASN A 68 6.50 4.44 -8.86
CA ASN A 68 7.44 5.21 -8.08
C ASN A 68 6.77 6.34 -7.26
N ILE A 69 5.79 7.06 -7.83
CA ILE A 69 5.11 8.17 -7.11
C ILE A 69 4.26 7.64 -5.95
N THR A 70 3.50 6.56 -6.17
CA THR A 70 2.64 5.97 -5.12
C THR A 70 3.50 5.29 -4.05
N MET A 71 4.59 4.64 -4.46
CA MET A 71 5.51 3.96 -3.58
C MET A 71 6.32 4.93 -2.70
N ALA A 72 6.87 6.00 -3.27
CA ALA A 72 7.59 7.02 -2.52
C ALA A 72 6.71 7.67 -1.45
N THR A 73 5.42 7.85 -1.74
CA THR A 73 4.44 8.35 -0.76
C THR A 73 4.26 7.37 0.40
N ALA A 74 4.15 6.06 0.12
CA ALA A 74 4.04 5.03 1.16
C ALA A 74 5.30 4.94 2.02
N VAL A 75 6.50 4.99 1.41
CA VAL A 75 7.79 4.96 2.11
C VAL A 75 7.93 6.19 3.02
N LYS A 76 7.63 7.39 2.52
CA LYS A 76 7.66 8.61 3.33
C LYS A 76 6.69 8.56 4.51
N ALA A 77 5.50 7.98 4.31
CA ALA A 77 4.54 7.77 5.38
C ALA A 77 5.07 6.79 6.44
N ALA A 78 5.74 5.71 6.02
CA ALA A 78 6.37 4.74 6.92
C ALA A 78 7.50 5.38 7.75
N GLU A 79 8.37 6.19 7.12
CA GLU A 79 9.43 6.93 7.80
C GLU A 79 8.86 7.92 8.83
N SER A 80 7.84 8.70 8.44
CA SER A 80 7.15 9.60 9.35
C SER A 80 6.56 8.84 10.54
N LEU A 81 5.94 7.69 10.30
CA LEU A 81 5.33 6.87 11.36
C LEU A 81 6.38 6.31 12.32
N ARG A 82 7.53 5.90 11.81
CA ARG A 82 8.67 5.42 12.62
C ARG A 82 9.22 6.53 13.52
N SER A 83 9.34 7.77 13.01
CA SER A 83 9.78 8.93 13.82
C SER A 83 8.78 9.22 14.94
N GLU A 84 7.49 9.27 14.62
CA GLU A 84 6.42 9.52 15.60
C GLU A 84 6.40 8.45 16.70
N LEU A 85 6.63 7.18 16.35
CA LEU A 85 6.68 6.09 17.33
C LEU A 85 7.93 6.16 18.22
N ALA A 86 9.07 6.58 17.67
CA ALA A 86 10.32 6.73 18.42
C ALA A 86 10.24 7.88 19.44
N GLU A 87 9.57 8.98 19.09
CA GLU A 87 9.43 10.17 19.95
C GLU A 87 8.38 9.99 21.05
N ASN A 88 7.40 9.09 20.86
CA ASN A 88 6.24 8.97 21.74
C ASN A 88 6.15 7.62 22.47
N THR A 89 6.88 7.51 23.58
CA THR A 89 6.86 6.33 24.47
C THR A 89 5.48 6.00 25.04
N ALA A 90 4.58 6.99 25.17
CA ALA A 90 3.19 6.77 25.57
C ALA A 90 2.38 5.95 24.54
N LEU A 91 2.74 6.01 23.25
CA LEU A 91 2.11 5.21 22.20
C LEU A 91 2.67 3.79 22.17
N LEU A 92 3.94 3.61 22.55
CA LEU A 92 4.54 2.29 22.81
C LEU A 92 3.86 1.57 23.99
N GLN A 93 3.30 2.30 24.97
CA GLN A 93 2.50 1.70 26.04
C GLN A 93 1.17 1.13 25.53
N VAL A 94 0.64 1.65 24.43
CA VAL A 94 -0.48 1.05 23.69
C VAL A 94 0.07 0.04 22.68
N MET A 95 0.60 -1.07 23.21
CA MET A 95 1.33 -2.11 22.48
C MET A 95 0.69 -2.50 21.14
N HIS A 96 -0.65 -2.61 21.09
CA HIS A 96 -1.35 -3.02 19.88
C HIS A 96 -1.24 -2.00 18.74
N VAL A 97 -1.25 -0.70 19.04
CA VAL A 97 -1.16 0.38 18.03
C VAL A 97 0.27 0.47 17.51
N ALA A 98 1.26 0.45 18.41
CA ALA A 98 2.67 0.47 18.06
C ALA A 98 3.09 -0.73 17.18
N VAL A 99 2.67 -1.94 17.57
CA VAL A 99 2.96 -3.17 16.81
C VAL A 99 2.31 -3.11 15.43
N THR A 100 1.04 -2.72 15.34
CA THR A 100 0.34 -2.62 14.05
C THR A 100 1.02 -1.60 13.12
N ALA A 101 1.38 -0.44 13.66
CA ALA A 101 2.11 0.60 12.93
C ALA A 101 3.47 0.12 12.41
N THR A 102 4.23 -0.58 13.25
CA THR A 102 5.55 -1.12 12.88
C THR A 102 5.43 -2.19 11.79
N LEU A 103 4.51 -3.14 11.95
CA LEU A 103 4.26 -4.18 10.95
C LEU A 103 3.83 -3.59 9.60
N LEU A 104 3.02 -2.53 9.62
CA LEU A 104 2.65 -1.82 8.39
C LEU A 104 3.84 -1.10 7.74
N ALA A 105 4.75 -0.53 8.53
CA ALA A 105 5.97 0.07 8.01
C ALA A 105 6.87 -0.97 7.37
N ASP A 106 7.04 -2.12 8.03
CA ASP A 106 7.81 -3.23 7.49
C ASP A 106 7.16 -3.82 6.23
N LEU A 107 5.82 -3.86 6.16
CA LEU A 107 5.10 -4.26 4.96
C LEU A 107 5.39 -3.32 3.78
N VAL A 108 5.43 -2.01 4.00
CA VAL A 108 5.78 -1.05 2.95
C VAL A 108 7.18 -1.34 2.41
N ASP A 109 8.15 -1.64 3.27
CA ASP A 109 9.50 -2.01 2.83
C ASP A 109 9.49 -3.29 1.98
N ARG A 110 8.70 -4.31 2.35
CA ARG A 110 8.54 -5.52 1.53
C ARG A 110 7.88 -5.24 0.18
N VAL A 111 6.90 -4.35 0.13
CA VAL A 111 6.26 -3.93 -1.14
C VAL A 111 7.26 -3.23 -2.05
N LYS A 112 8.21 -2.48 -1.48
CA LYS A 112 9.32 -1.86 -2.22
C LYS A 112 10.19 -2.91 -2.89
N GLU A 113 10.63 -3.89 -2.11
CA GLU A 113 11.47 -5.00 -2.58
C GLU A 113 10.77 -5.79 -3.69
N ILE A 114 9.46 -6.05 -3.55
CA ILE A 114 8.66 -6.69 -4.59
C ILE A 114 8.63 -5.84 -5.86
N ALA A 115 8.44 -4.52 -5.75
CA ALA A 115 8.44 -3.61 -6.90
C ALA A 115 9.77 -3.65 -7.65
N GLU A 116 10.90 -3.64 -6.93
CA GLU A 116 12.24 -3.76 -7.50
C GLU A 116 12.45 -5.12 -8.19
N CYS A 117 11.96 -6.21 -7.59
CA CYS A 117 12.03 -7.54 -8.20
C CYS A 117 11.20 -7.64 -9.49
N VAL A 118 9.99 -7.07 -9.50
CA VAL A 118 9.13 -7.05 -10.70
C VAL A 118 9.75 -6.21 -11.81
N ASP A 119 10.43 -5.10 -11.47
CA ASP A 119 11.17 -4.29 -12.43
C ASP A 119 12.36 -5.05 -13.05
N VAL A 120 13.13 -5.80 -12.24
CA VAL A 120 14.17 -6.73 -12.74
C VAL A 120 13.56 -7.79 -13.66
N LEU A 121 12.47 -8.43 -13.23
CA LEU A 121 11.77 -9.45 -14.01
C LEU A 121 11.28 -8.89 -15.34
N ALA A 122 10.67 -7.70 -15.35
CA ALA A 122 10.15 -7.06 -16.54
C ALA A 122 11.26 -6.82 -17.59
N ARG A 123 12.46 -6.42 -17.15
CA ARG A 123 13.62 -6.29 -18.05
C ARG A 123 14.09 -7.62 -18.61
N LEU A 124 14.25 -8.64 -17.76
CA LEU A 124 14.76 -9.95 -18.17
C LEU A 124 13.79 -10.72 -19.06
N ALA A 125 12.49 -10.58 -18.81
CA ALA A 125 11.43 -11.22 -19.58
C ALA A 125 10.93 -10.37 -20.76
N HIS A 126 11.56 -9.23 -21.03
CA HIS A 126 11.21 -8.31 -22.11
C HIS A 126 9.71 -7.95 -22.12
N PHE A 127 9.20 -7.50 -20.97
CA PHE A 127 7.82 -7.02 -20.87
C PHE A 127 7.56 -5.93 -21.90
N LYS A 128 6.37 -5.96 -22.50
CA LYS A 128 5.99 -5.04 -23.57
C LYS A 128 5.60 -3.69 -22.98
N ASN A 129 5.92 -2.61 -23.66
CA ASN A 129 5.35 -1.32 -23.26
C ASN A 129 3.87 -1.28 -23.68
N PRO A 130 2.97 -0.80 -22.81
CA PRO A 130 1.55 -0.66 -23.16
C PRO A 130 1.32 0.29 -24.36
N GLU A 131 2.28 1.17 -24.66
CA GLU A 131 2.23 2.08 -25.81
C GLU A 131 2.60 1.43 -27.15
N ASP A 132 3.37 0.33 -27.16
CA ASP A 132 3.74 -0.37 -28.39
C ASP A 132 2.56 -1.13 -29.03
N THR A 133 1.50 -1.37 -28.25
CA THR A 133 0.32 -2.14 -28.72
C THR A 133 -0.68 -1.26 -29.49
N LYS A 134 -0.60 0.07 -29.37
CA LYS A 134 -1.51 1.00 -30.07
C LYS A 134 -1.12 1.23 -31.53
N ASN A 135 0.14 0.96 -31.87
CA ASN A 135 0.71 1.31 -33.18
C ASN A 135 0.48 0.22 -34.24
N VAL A 136 0.11 -1.00 -33.83
CA VAL A 136 -0.10 -2.13 -34.75
C VAL A 136 -1.50 -2.14 -35.37
N VAL A 137 -2.50 -1.52 -34.72
CA VAL A 137 -3.90 -1.49 -35.19
C VAL A 137 -4.16 -0.39 -36.22
N VAL A 138 -3.23 0.54 -36.42
CA VAL A 138 -3.35 1.67 -37.37
C VAL A 138 -2.51 1.43 -38.65
N SER A 139 -2.36 0.19 -39.10
CA SER A 139 -1.66 -0.09 -40.37
C SER A 139 -2.18 -1.31 -41.12
N THR A 140 -3.43 -1.74 -40.89
CA THR A 140 -4.11 -2.77 -41.69
C THR A 140 -5.43 -2.22 -42.19
#